data_AF-A0A1A9KJ26-F1
#
_entry.id   AF-A0A1A9KJ26-F1
#
_cell.length_a   1.000
_cell.length_b   1.000
_cell.length_c   1.000
_cell.angle_alpha   90.00
_cell.angle_beta   90.00
_cell.angle_gamma   90.00
#
_symmetry.space_group_name_H-M   'P 1'
#
loop_
_entity.id
_entity.type
_entity.pdbx_description
1 polymer ?
#
loop_
_entity_poly.entity_id
_entity_poly.type
_entity_poly.pdbx_seq_one_letter_code
_entity_poly.pdbx_strand_id
1 'polypeptide(L)'
;MSENEKPLRWLRRQDGEWEWAADYLVQRLDSEYIKSIAPNPTNRLGTYENVVSAIRKIRKDNPELVIRLQGAVRQRRYRSDSNGRKPLTFTLSKETISRLKHLAKRQETSETAVITALIDKAGQAAEAEKNYEKQLKESISRERKIAGQITASMRAQRDEALKHVERYLKLLAQWELMWPDEKPPAASDEDINKLIEARMKDLKGSLAYIAFRDDLTTERLT
;
A
#
# COMPACT_ATOMS: atom_id res chain seq x y z
N MET A 1 -8.72 63.75 -4.39
CA MET A 1 -8.62 62.41 -5.00
C MET A 1 -10.02 61.95 -5.33
N SER A 2 -10.38 61.94 -6.62
CA SER A 2 -11.74 61.67 -7.09
C SER A 2 -12.09 60.20 -6.89
N GLU A 3 -13.37 59.86 -6.68
CA GLU A 3 -13.87 58.48 -6.55
C GLU A 3 -13.45 57.54 -7.71
N ASN A 4 -13.02 58.12 -8.83
CA ASN A 4 -12.53 57.43 -10.01
C ASN A 4 -11.14 56.78 -9.86
N GLU A 5 -10.38 57.03 -8.80
CA GLU A 5 -9.00 56.50 -8.65
C GLU A 5 -8.89 55.29 -7.72
N LYS A 6 -9.94 54.93 -6.96
CA LYS A 6 -9.86 53.80 -6.01
C LYS A 6 -9.85 52.44 -6.74
N PRO A 7 -8.99 51.47 -6.37
CA PRO A 7 -9.04 50.13 -6.94
C PRO A 7 -10.34 49.41 -6.57
N LEU A 8 -10.84 48.52 -7.46
CA LEU A 8 -11.96 47.65 -7.14
C LEU A 8 -11.49 46.61 -6.11
N ARG A 9 -12.05 46.63 -4.89
CA ARG A 9 -11.65 45.74 -3.79
C ARG A 9 -11.67 44.25 -4.13
N TRP A 10 -12.45 43.85 -5.13
CA TRP A 10 -12.64 42.46 -5.53
C TRP A 10 -11.80 42.05 -6.75
N LEU A 11 -11.17 42.97 -7.50
CA LEU A 11 -10.37 42.68 -8.70
C LEU A 11 -8.89 42.98 -8.43
N ARG A 12 -8.04 41.95 -8.53
CA ARG A 12 -6.60 42.04 -8.28
C ARG A 12 -5.86 42.55 -9.51
N ARG A 13 -4.78 43.32 -9.25
CA ARG A 13 -3.86 43.79 -10.28
C ARG A 13 -2.81 42.74 -10.66
N GLN A 14 -2.58 41.76 -9.79
CA GLN A 14 -1.60 40.68 -9.96
C GLN A 14 -2.25 39.43 -10.59
N ASP A 15 -1.42 38.43 -10.92
CA ASP A 15 -1.82 37.09 -11.39
C ASP A 15 -2.64 37.07 -12.70
N GLY A 16 -2.53 38.12 -13.51
CA GLY A 16 -3.27 38.27 -14.76
C GLY A 16 -4.79 38.17 -14.61
N GLU A 17 -5.30 38.54 -13.44
CA GLU A 17 -6.74 38.49 -13.16
C GLU A 17 -7.51 39.58 -13.92
N TRP A 18 -6.92 40.77 -14.02
CA TRP A 18 -7.52 41.90 -14.72
C TRP A 18 -7.49 41.74 -16.24
N GLU A 19 -6.45 41.12 -16.80
CA GLU A 19 -6.38 40.76 -18.23
C GLU A 19 -7.49 39.78 -18.58
N TRP A 20 -7.69 38.75 -17.77
CA TRP A 20 -8.79 37.80 -17.96
C TRP A 20 -10.16 38.47 -17.81
N ALA A 21 -10.31 39.40 -16.85
CA ALA A 21 -11.54 40.17 -16.72
C ALA A 21 -11.79 41.05 -17.95
N ALA A 22 -10.74 41.61 -18.56
CA ALA A 22 -10.84 42.32 -19.83
C ALA A 22 -11.35 41.39 -20.94
N ASP A 23 -10.75 40.22 -21.11
CA ASP A 23 -11.15 39.23 -22.12
C ASP A 23 -12.60 38.78 -21.92
N TYR A 24 -13.01 38.54 -20.68
CA TYR A 24 -14.38 38.18 -20.33
C TYR A 24 -15.39 39.25 -20.75
N LEU A 25 -15.03 40.53 -20.57
CA LEU A 25 -15.88 41.66 -20.98
C LEU A 25 -15.91 41.78 -22.51
N VAL A 26 -14.79 41.60 -23.20
CA VAL A 26 -14.72 41.63 -24.67
C VAL A 26 -15.61 40.56 -25.30
N GLN A 27 -15.66 39.36 -24.70
CA GLN A 27 -16.49 38.27 -25.20
C GLN A 27 -18.00 38.47 -25.03
N ARG A 28 -18.42 39.37 -24.14
CA ARG A 28 -19.84 39.52 -23.73
C ARG A 28 -20.46 40.87 -24.06
N LEU A 29 -19.65 41.84 -24.44
CA LEU A 29 -20.08 43.17 -24.81
C LEU A 29 -19.89 43.38 -26.30
N ASP A 30 -20.81 44.12 -26.91
CA ASP A 30 -20.67 44.51 -28.30
C ASP A 30 -19.48 45.46 -28.47
N SER A 31 -18.81 45.34 -29.61
CA SER A 31 -17.66 46.15 -30.00
C SER A 31 -17.94 47.65 -29.97
N GLU A 32 -19.15 48.08 -30.33
CA GLU A 32 -19.57 49.48 -30.26
C GLU A 32 -19.74 49.97 -28.82
N TYR A 33 -20.35 49.14 -27.97
CA TYR A 33 -20.47 49.44 -26.56
C TYR A 33 -19.10 49.47 -25.86
N ILE A 34 -18.18 48.58 -26.23
CA ILE A 34 -16.80 48.62 -25.74
C ILE A 34 -16.10 49.93 -26.16
N LYS A 35 -16.33 50.42 -27.38
CA LYS A 35 -15.76 51.71 -27.84
C LYS A 35 -16.29 52.90 -27.03
N SER A 36 -17.55 52.89 -26.62
CA SER A 36 -18.15 54.00 -25.85
C SER A 36 -17.68 54.04 -24.39
N ILE A 37 -17.41 52.86 -23.81
CA ILE A 37 -16.98 52.76 -22.40
C ILE A 37 -15.45 52.82 -22.23
N ALA A 38 -14.67 52.40 -23.23
CA ALA A 38 -13.22 52.37 -23.19
C ALA A 38 -12.63 53.78 -22.97
N PRO A 39 -11.76 53.98 -21.95
CA PRO A 39 -11.13 55.28 -21.72
C PRO A 39 -10.14 55.69 -22.82
N ASN A 40 -9.54 54.70 -23.51
CA ASN A 40 -8.53 54.93 -24.53
C ASN A 40 -8.90 54.20 -25.83
N PRO A 41 -9.01 54.88 -26.98
CA PRO A 41 -9.40 54.28 -28.25
C PRO A 41 -8.38 53.26 -28.80
N THR A 42 -7.10 53.39 -28.47
CA THR A 42 -6.02 52.52 -28.96
C THR A 42 -5.75 51.31 -28.08
N ASN A 43 -5.98 51.41 -26.77
CA ASN A 43 -5.73 50.32 -25.81
C ASN A 43 -6.91 50.12 -24.85
N ARG A 44 -8.06 49.74 -25.43
CA ARG A 44 -9.41 49.83 -24.84
C ARG A 44 -9.53 49.22 -23.43
N LEU A 45 -8.86 48.11 -23.17
CA LEU A 45 -8.82 47.42 -21.88
C LEU A 45 -7.42 46.89 -21.52
N GLY A 46 -6.35 47.41 -22.13
CA GLY A 46 -5.01 46.85 -21.93
C GLY A 46 -4.26 47.36 -20.69
N THR A 47 -4.95 47.99 -19.74
CA THR A 47 -4.41 48.29 -18.40
C THR A 47 -5.45 48.02 -17.32
N TYR A 48 -4.98 47.72 -16.11
CA TYR A 48 -5.84 47.51 -14.93
C TYR A 48 -6.79 48.68 -14.71
N GLU A 49 -6.28 49.90 -14.82
CA GLU A 49 -7.04 51.14 -14.64
C GLU A 49 -8.14 51.31 -15.70
N ASN A 50 -7.87 50.92 -16.95
CA ASN A 50 -8.87 50.94 -18.02
C ASN A 50 -9.99 49.93 -17.76
N VAL A 51 -9.65 48.72 -17.30
CA VAL A 51 -10.62 47.68 -16.92
C VAL A 51 -11.48 48.13 -15.75
N VAL A 52 -10.90 48.69 -14.70
CA VAL A 52 -11.65 49.22 -13.55
C VAL A 52 -12.63 50.31 -13.98
N SER A 53 -12.19 51.21 -14.86
CA SER A 53 -13.00 52.32 -15.36
C SER A 53 -14.16 51.82 -16.23
N ALA A 54 -13.90 50.86 -17.12
CA ALA A 54 -14.94 50.21 -17.92
C ALA A 54 -15.96 49.49 -17.04
N ILE A 55 -15.52 48.72 -16.04
CA ILE A 55 -16.41 48.03 -15.10
C ILE A 55 -17.30 49.01 -14.34
N ARG A 56 -16.81 50.19 -13.95
CA ARG A 56 -17.63 51.21 -13.29
C ARG A 56 -18.72 51.78 -14.20
N LYS A 57 -18.40 52.02 -15.47
CA LYS A 57 -19.39 52.47 -16.47
C LYS A 57 -20.44 51.37 -16.72
N ILE A 58 -19.98 50.14 -16.96
CA ILE A 58 -20.86 48.97 -17.12
C ILE A 58 -21.74 48.78 -15.90
N ARG A 59 -21.24 49.01 -14.68
CA ARG A 59 -22.05 48.87 -13.47
C ARG A 59 -23.26 49.82 -13.44
N LYS A 60 -23.16 51.00 -14.07
CA LYS A 60 -24.27 51.96 -14.16
C LYS A 60 -25.31 51.50 -15.18
N ASP A 61 -24.86 50.95 -16.31
CA ASP A 61 -25.75 50.59 -17.43
C ASP A 61 -26.30 49.16 -17.32
N ASN A 62 -25.48 48.23 -16.80
CA ASN A 62 -25.76 46.79 -16.70
C ASN A 62 -25.07 46.18 -15.46
N PRO A 63 -25.65 46.37 -14.26
CA PRO A 63 -25.08 45.85 -13.01
C PRO A 63 -25.03 44.32 -12.95
N GLU A 64 -25.94 43.62 -13.63
CA GLU A 64 -25.97 42.15 -13.64
C GLU A 64 -24.71 41.55 -14.28
N LEU A 65 -24.22 42.14 -15.37
CA LEU A 65 -23.00 41.68 -16.02
C LEU A 65 -21.81 41.76 -15.07
N VAL A 66 -21.73 42.82 -14.26
CA VAL A 66 -20.67 42.99 -13.26
C VAL A 66 -20.79 41.95 -12.15
N ILE A 67 -22.01 41.63 -11.69
CA ILE A 67 -22.22 40.55 -10.70
C ILE A 67 -21.77 39.19 -11.27
N ARG A 68 -22.11 38.89 -12.53
CA ARG A 68 -21.68 37.64 -13.19
C ARG A 68 -20.16 37.59 -13.35
N LEU A 69 -19.52 38.71 -13.71
CA LEU A 69 -18.06 38.82 -13.78
C LEU A 69 -17.41 38.58 -12.42
N GLN A 70 -17.93 39.20 -11.35
CA GLN A 70 -17.45 38.97 -9.97
C GLN A 70 -17.52 37.49 -9.57
N GLY A 71 -18.65 36.84 -9.87
CA GLY A 71 -18.84 35.41 -9.62
C GLY A 71 -17.85 34.55 -10.41
N ALA A 72 -17.62 34.88 -11.68
CA ALA A 72 -16.68 34.16 -12.53
C ALA A 72 -15.22 34.32 -12.07
N VAL A 73 -14.81 35.52 -11.66
CA VAL A 73 -13.48 35.78 -11.06
C VAL A 73 -13.32 34.99 -9.76
N ARG A 74 -14.31 35.00 -8.88
CA ARG A 74 -14.29 34.20 -7.64
C ARG A 74 -14.15 32.70 -7.94
N GLN A 75 -14.88 32.20 -8.94
CA GLN A 75 -14.80 30.79 -9.34
C GLN A 75 -13.44 30.44 -9.95
N ARG A 76 -12.86 31.34 -10.76
CA ARG A 76 -11.52 31.15 -11.31
C ARG A 76 -10.47 31.06 -10.20
N ARG A 77 -10.52 31.96 -9.21
CA ARG A 77 -9.65 31.89 -8.02
C ARG A 77 -9.80 30.59 -7.24
N TYR A 78 -11.04 30.11 -7.09
CA TYR A 78 -11.28 28.85 -6.38
C TYR A 78 -10.68 27.65 -7.13
N ARG A 79 -10.63 27.72 -8.46
CA ARG A 79 -10.12 26.68 -9.36
C ARG A 79 -8.65 26.82 -9.72
N SER A 80 -7.96 27.89 -9.30
CA SER A 80 -6.53 28.04 -9.60
C SER A 80 -5.71 27.05 -8.78
N ASP A 81 -4.73 26.42 -9.44
CA ASP A 81 -3.88 25.35 -8.86
C ASP A 81 -3.12 25.78 -7.59
N SER A 82 -2.97 27.09 -7.37
CA SER A 82 -2.34 27.69 -6.19
C SER A 82 -2.99 27.30 -4.85
N ASN A 83 -4.23 26.80 -4.85
CA ASN A 83 -4.94 26.38 -3.62
C ASN A 83 -4.80 24.88 -3.32
N GLY A 84 -3.96 24.13 -4.06
CA GLY A 84 -3.67 22.72 -3.80
C GLY A 84 -4.84 21.75 -4.09
N ARG A 85 -5.95 22.24 -4.67
CA ARG A 85 -7.13 21.43 -5.01
C ARG A 85 -7.32 21.42 -6.52
N LYS A 86 -7.17 20.25 -7.13
CA LYS A 86 -7.47 20.04 -8.56
C LYS A 86 -8.87 19.44 -8.71
N PRO A 87 -9.83 20.13 -9.35
CA PRO A 87 -11.16 19.56 -9.55
C PRO A 87 -11.06 18.38 -10.52
N LEU A 88 -11.71 17.28 -10.16
CA LEU A 88 -11.87 16.08 -11.00
C LEU A 88 -13.36 15.79 -11.12
N THR A 89 -13.85 15.59 -12.35
CA THR A 89 -15.26 15.36 -12.63
C THR A 89 -15.47 13.93 -13.09
N PHE A 90 -16.40 13.23 -12.46
CA PHE A 90 -16.82 11.89 -12.83
C PHE A 90 -18.32 11.87 -13.12
N THR A 91 -18.73 10.99 -14.03
CA THR A 91 -20.14 10.68 -14.24
C THR A 91 -20.46 9.39 -13.49
N LEU A 92 -21.42 9.46 -12.58
CA LEU A 92 -21.90 8.32 -11.79
C LEU A 92 -23.37 8.05 -12.10
N SER A 93 -23.84 6.82 -11.85
CA SER A 93 -25.26 6.51 -11.96
C SER A 93 -26.06 7.32 -10.92
N LYS A 94 -27.34 7.57 -11.22
CA LYS A 94 -28.25 8.27 -10.29
C LYS A 94 -28.30 7.56 -8.93
N GLU A 95 -28.30 6.23 -8.95
CA GLU A 95 -28.32 5.40 -7.75
C GLU A 95 -27.07 5.59 -6.90
N THR A 96 -25.88 5.58 -7.52
CA THR A 96 -24.61 5.80 -6.82
C THR A 96 -24.56 7.18 -6.18
N ILE A 97 -25.02 8.22 -6.88
CA ILE A 97 -25.09 9.59 -6.33
C ILE A 97 -26.02 9.64 -5.11
N SER A 98 -27.20 9.02 -5.19
CA SER A 98 -28.14 8.97 -4.07
C SER A 98 -27.55 8.23 -2.86
N ARG A 99 -26.86 7.11 -3.08
CA ARG A 99 -26.18 6.36 -2.02
C ARG A 99 -25.06 7.18 -1.38
N LEU A 100 -24.23 7.85 -2.19
CA LEU A 100 -23.15 8.70 -1.71
C LEU A 100 -23.68 9.86 -0.84
N LYS A 101 -24.75 10.52 -1.28
CA LYS A 101 -25.47 11.55 -0.51
C LYS A 101 -25.99 11.04 0.82
N HIS A 102 -26.60 9.86 0.80
CA HIS A 102 -27.12 9.24 2.01
C HIS A 102 -26.01 8.89 3.01
N LEU A 103 -24.89 8.35 2.52
CA LEU A 103 -23.70 8.05 3.33
C LEU A 103 -23.10 9.30 3.94
N ALA A 104 -22.90 10.34 3.13
CA ALA A 104 -22.39 11.64 3.57
C ALA A 104 -23.27 12.23 4.67
N LYS A 105 -24.60 12.21 4.48
CA LYS A 105 -25.56 12.68 5.48
C LYS A 105 -25.52 11.87 6.77
N ARG A 106 -25.46 10.54 6.67
CA ARG A 106 -25.41 9.64 7.84
C ARG A 106 -24.14 9.83 8.67
N GLN A 107 -23.03 10.15 8.01
CA GLN A 107 -21.73 10.38 8.66
C GLN A 107 -21.48 11.86 8.99
N GLU A 108 -22.45 12.74 8.76
CA GLU A 108 -22.32 14.20 8.95
C GLU A 108 -21.08 14.81 8.28
N THR A 109 -20.70 14.28 7.12
CA THR A 109 -19.50 14.67 6.37
C THR A 109 -19.81 15.02 4.91
N SER A 110 -18.83 15.54 4.19
CA SER A 110 -18.96 15.81 2.76
C SER A 110 -18.85 14.53 1.92
N GLU A 111 -19.51 14.51 0.76
CA GLU A 111 -19.38 13.42 -0.22
C GLU A 111 -17.91 13.16 -0.59
N THR A 112 -17.10 14.21 -0.68
CA THR A 112 -15.65 14.10 -0.92
C THR A 112 -14.95 13.35 0.21
N ALA A 113 -15.27 13.65 1.47
CA ALA A 113 -14.67 12.96 2.61
C ALA A 113 -15.04 11.47 2.65
N VAL A 114 -16.28 11.13 2.28
CA VAL A 114 -16.71 9.72 2.14
C VAL A 114 -15.89 9.01 1.07
N ILE A 115 -15.71 9.63 -0.10
CA ILE A 115 -14.88 9.06 -1.17
C ILE A 115 -13.43 8.89 -0.71
N THR A 116 -12.84 9.90 -0.06
CA THR A 116 -11.47 9.81 0.49
C THR A 116 -11.34 8.63 1.45
N ALA A 117 -12.25 8.50 2.41
CA ALA A 117 -12.21 7.40 3.37
C ALA A 117 -12.36 6.03 2.71
N LEU A 118 -13.18 5.90 1.66
CA LEU A 118 -13.32 4.66 0.90
C LEU A 118 -12.05 4.31 0.13
N ILE A 119 -11.38 5.30 -0.47
CA ILE A 119 -10.11 5.11 -1.17
C ILE A 119 -9.02 4.69 -0.18
N ASP A 120 -8.89 5.38 0.94
CA ASP A 120 -7.89 5.06 1.97
C ASP A 120 -8.10 3.65 2.52
N LYS A 121 -9.35 3.29 2.81
CA LYS A 121 -9.70 1.94 3.28
C LYS A 121 -9.37 0.87 2.24
N ALA A 122 -9.64 1.12 0.95
CA ALA A 122 -9.30 0.20 -0.12
C ALA A 122 -7.78 0.03 -0.26
N GLY A 123 -7.02 1.12 -0.16
CA GLY A 123 -5.56 1.09 -0.16
C GLY A 123 -4.98 0.31 1.02
N GLN A 124 -5.51 0.53 2.23
CA GLN A 124 -5.10 -0.20 3.44
C GLN A 124 -5.41 -1.69 3.33
N ALA A 125 -6.59 -2.06 2.80
CA ALA A 125 -6.96 -3.45 2.61
C ALA A 125 -6.03 -4.18 1.62
N ALA A 126 -5.69 -3.53 0.50
CA ALA A 126 -4.77 -4.09 -0.48
C ALA A 126 -3.36 -4.28 0.07
N GLU A 127 -2.85 -3.31 0.85
CA GLU A 127 -1.53 -3.45 1.48
C GLU A 127 -1.52 -4.52 2.58
N ALA A 128 -2.62 -4.64 3.35
CA ALA A 128 -2.78 -5.69 4.34
C ALA A 128 -2.80 -7.09 3.70
N GLU A 129 -3.52 -7.27 2.59
CA GLU A 129 -3.56 -8.52 1.83
C GLU A 129 -2.17 -8.90 1.31
N LYS A 130 -1.46 -7.94 0.70
CA LYS A 130 -0.08 -8.15 0.22
C LYS A 130 0.88 -8.54 1.34
N ASN A 131 0.78 -7.89 2.50
CA ASN A 131 1.59 -8.22 3.66
C ASN A 131 1.27 -9.60 4.22
N TYR A 132 -0.02 -9.96 4.27
CA TYR A 132 -0.46 -11.29 4.68
C TYR A 132 0.08 -12.38 3.76
N GLU A 133 0.00 -12.20 2.44
CA GLU A 133 0.57 -13.14 1.48
C GLU A 133 2.08 -13.31 1.65
N LYS A 134 2.80 -12.22 1.92
CA LYS A 134 4.24 -12.27 2.16
C LYS A 134 4.56 -13.05 3.42
N GLN A 135 3.86 -12.78 4.52
CA GLN A 135 4.02 -13.51 5.78
C GLN A 135 3.69 -15.01 5.61
N LEU A 136 2.64 -15.33 4.86
CA LEU A 136 2.25 -16.71 4.59
C LEU A 136 3.34 -17.44 3.79
N LYS A 137 3.87 -16.81 2.73
CA LYS A 137 4.98 -17.38 1.94
C LYS A 137 6.23 -17.60 2.79
N GLU A 138 6.56 -16.65 3.66
CA GLU A 138 7.69 -16.79 4.60
C GLU A 138 7.44 -17.94 5.58
N SER A 139 6.25 -18.06 6.17
CA SER A 139 5.90 -19.16 7.07
C SER A 139 6.01 -20.52 6.38
N ILE A 140 5.42 -20.66 5.20
CA ILE A 140 5.51 -21.90 4.40
C ILE A 140 6.97 -22.24 4.08
N SER A 141 7.79 -21.23 3.72
CA SER A 141 9.20 -21.46 3.43
C SER A 141 9.98 -21.95 4.66
N ARG A 142 9.68 -21.41 5.86
CA ARG A 142 10.27 -21.82 7.13
C ARG A 142 9.85 -23.25 7.48
N GLU A 143 8.56 -23.55 7.41
CA GLU A 143 8.05 -24.91 7.66
C GLU A 143 8.67 -25.94 6.72
N ARG A 144 8.78 -25.62 5.42
CA ARG A 144 9.46 -26.49 4.45
C ARG A 144 10.93 -26.71 4.78
N LYS A 145 11.65 -25.65 5.21
CA LYS A 145 13.04 -25.76 5.64
C LYS A 145 13.17 -26.67 6.87
N ILE A 146 12.30 -26.47 7.87
CA ILE A 146 12.27 -27.29 9.10
C ILE A 146 11.94 -28.75 8.77
N ALA A 147 10.90 -29.00 7.97
CA ALA A 147 10.54 -30.35 7.55
C ALA A 147 11.67 -31.05 6.78
N GLY A 148 12.37 -30.30 5.91
CA GLY A 148 13.55 -30.79 5.20
C GLY A 148 14.70 -31.16 6.15
N GLN A 149 14.98 -30.32 7.15
CA GLN A 149 16.00 -30.57 8.17
C GLN A 149 15.67 -31.79 9.03
N ILE A 150 14.42 -31.91 9.50
CA ILE A 150 13.95 -33.07 10.28
C ILE A 150 14.09 -34.35 9.45
N THR A 151 13.67 -34.32 8.19
CA THR A 151 13.79 -35.47 7.28
C THR A 151 15.25 -35.87 7.08
N ALA A 152 16.16 -34.89 6.94
CA ALA A 152 17.59 -35.15 6.79
C ALA A 152 18.20 -35.79 8.05
N SER A 153 17.89 -35.27 9.23
CA SER A 153 18.39 -35.85 10.49
C SER A 153 17.85 -37.26 10.74
N MET A 154 16.56 -37.49 10.49
CA MET A 154 15.96 -38.83 10.60
C MET A 154 16.62 -39.83 9.64
N ARG A 155 16.95 -39.40 8.41
CA ARG A 155 17.74 -40.23 7.48
C ARG A 155 19.12 -40.54 8.02
N ALA A 156 19.84 -39.55 8.55
CA ALA A 156 21.16 -39.75 9.12
C ALA A 156 21.15 -40.73 10.30
N GLN A 157 20.17 -40.60 11.21
CA GLN A 157 20.00 -41.53 12.33
C GLN A 157 19.69 -42.95 11.84
N ARG A 158 18.82 -43.10 10.84
CA ARG A 158 18.51 -44.40 10.23
C ARG A 158 19.76 -45.04 9.62
N ASP A 159 20.52 -44.28 8.83
CA ASP A 159 21.70 -44.80 8.15
C ASP A 159 22.78 -45.21 9.16
N GLU A 160 22.93 -44.49 10.27
CA GLU A 160 23.84 -44.91 11.35
C GLU A 160 23.35 -46.17 12.07
N ALA A 161 22.05 -46.26 12.37
CA ALA A 161 21.48 -47.47 12.96
C ALA A 161 21.70 -48.70 12.06
N LEU A 162 21.55 -48.54 10.74
CA LEU A 162 21.82 -49.61 9.77
C LEU A 162 23.30 -50.05 9.80
N LYS A 163 24.26 -49.13 9.89
CA LYS A 163 25.69 -49.50 10.03
C LYS A 163 25.96 -50.32 11.28
N HIS A 164 25.35 -49.96 12.41
CA HIS A 164 25.49 -50.72 13.64
C HIS A 164 24.89 -52.12 13.51
N VAL A 165 23.69 -52.23 12.94
CA VAL A 165 23.05 -53.53 12.65
C VAL A 165 23.93 -54.37 11.74
N GLU A 166 24.45 -53.81 10.65
CA GLU A 166 25.35 -54.52 9.73
C GLU A 166 26.61 -55.02 10.44
N ARG A 167 27.23 -54.19 11.30
CA ARG A 167 28.40 -54.58 12.09
C ARG A 167 28.11 -55.77 13.00
N TYR A 168 26.97 -55.75 13.70
CA TYR A 168 26.60 -56.86 14.60
C TYR A 168 26.24 -58.13 13.83
N LEU A 169 25.56 -58.02 12.69
CA LEU A 169 25.27 -59.16 11.82
C LEU A 169 26.56 -59.79 11.26
N LYS A 170 27.57 -58.98 10.88
CA LYS A 170 28.87 -59.51 10.44
C LYS A 170 29.56 -60.30 11.54
N LEU A 171 29.55 -59.80 12.78
CA LEU A 171 30.14 -60.50 13.92
C LEU A 171 29.40 -61.82 14.22
N LEU A 172 28.07 -61.81 14.13
CA LEU A 172 27.26 -63.03 14.28
C LEU A 172 27.59 -64.05 13.19
N ALA A 173 27.59 -63.64 11.93
CA ALA A 173 27.91 -64.51 10.80
C ALA A 173 29.35 -65.06 10.88
N GLN A 174 30.32 -64.26 11.35
CA GLN A 174 31.68 -64.73 11.60
C GLN A 174 31.72 -65.80 12.69
N TRP A 175 30.95 -65.62 13.76
CA TRP A 175 30.84 -66.63 14.82
C TRP A 175 30.20 -67.93 14.30
N GLU A 176 29.08 -67.84 13.59
CA GLU A 176 28.38 -69.00 12.99
C GLU A 176 29.28 -69.76 12.00
N LEU A 177 30.11 -69.06 11.23
CA LEU A 177 31.05 -69.68 10.29
C LEU A 177 32.25 -70.36 10.97
N MET A 178 32.72 -69.82 12.10
CA MET A 178 33.84 -70.41 12.84
C MET A 178 33.43 -71.68 13.61
N TRP A 179 32.14 -71.78 13.99
CA TRP A 179 31.63 -72.87 14.83
C TRP A 179 30.32 -73.45 14.25
N PRO A 180 30.37 -74.09 13.07
CA PRO A 180 29.17 -74.49 12.32
C PRO A 180 28.31 -75.56 13.01
N ASP A 181 28.92 -76.41 13.84
CA ASP A 181 28.25 -77.52 14.53
C ASP A 181 28.04 -77.26 16.04
N GLU A 182 28.54 -76.12 16.55
CA GLU A 182 28.44 -75.78 17.97
C GLU A 182 27.20 -74.91 18.21
N LYS A 183 26.25 -75.44 18.98
CA LYS A 183 25.15 -74.60 19.48
C LYS A 183 25.73 -73.63 20.51
N PRO A 184 25.36 -72.33 20.47
CA PRO A 184 25.78 -71.40 21.49
C PRO A 184 25.47 -72.01 22.87
N PRO A 185 26.41 -71.98 23.83
CA PRO A 185 26.14 -72.50 25.16
C PRO A 185 24.86 -71.86 25.68
N ALA A 186 24.01 -72.65 26.34
CA ALA A 186 22.75 -72.17 26.90
C ALA A 186 23.04 -71.14 28.00
N ALA A 187 23.20 -69.89 27.59
CA ALA A 187 23.28 -68.75 28.48
C ALA A 187 21.86 -68.48 29.00
N SER A 188 21.76 -68.13 30.28
CA SER A 188 20.51 -67.64 30.84
C SER A 188 20.04 -66.41 30.06
N ASP A 189 18.74 -66.31 29.77
CA ASP A 189 18.13 -65.13 29.16
C ASP A 189 18.49 -63.85 29.93
N GLU A 190 18.72 -63.95 31.24
CA GLU A 190 19.15 -62.85 32.11
C GLU A 190 20.54 -62.30 31.75
N ASP A 191 21.49 -63.16 31.40
CA ASP A 191 22.85 -62.75 31.04
C ASP A 191 22.92 -62.22 29.61
N ILE A 192 22.11 -62.81 28.71
CA ILE A 192 21.90 -62.30 27.35
C ILE A 192 21.30 -60.89 27.42
N ASN A 193 20.27 -60.69 28.23
CA ASN A 193 19.61 -59.40 28.38
C ASN A 193 20.56 -58.33 28.94
N LYS A 194 21.38 -58.64 29.96
CA LYS A 194 22.39 -57.69 30.48
C LYS A 194 23.38 -57.26 29.39
N LEU A 195 23.83 -58.18 28.54
CA LEU A 195 24.78 -57.87 27.47
C LEU A 195 24.13 -57.04 26.35
N ILE A 196 22.87 -57.36 26.00
CA ILE A 196 22.07 -56.60 25.03
C ILE A 196 21.79 -55.19 25.56
N GLU A 197 21.44 -55.04 26.84
CA GLU A 197 21.18 -53.74 27.45
C GLU A 197 22.39 -52.82 27.38
N ALA A 198 23.59 -53.34 27.68
CA ALA A 198 24.82 -52.56 27.57
C ALA A 198 25.06 -52.08 26.13
N ARG A 199 24.93 -52.97 25.13
CA ARG A 199 25.11 -52.60 23.71
C ARG A 199 24.01 -51.68 23.19
N MET A 200 22.78 -51.85 23.65
CA MET A 200 21.67 -50.97 23.32
C MET A 200 21.82 -49.59 23.95
N LYS A 201 22.43 -49.49 25.13
CA LYS A 201 22.76 -48.21 25.76
C LYS A 201 23.77 -47.43 24.92
N ASP A 202 24.81 -48.09 24.41
CA ASP A 202 25.81 -47.46 23.53
C ASP A 202 25.21 -47.01 22.19
N LEU A 203 24.36 -47.83 21.59
CA LEU A 203 23.63 -47.49 20.35
C LEU A 203 22.70 -46.29 20.57
N LYS A 204 21.91 -46.30 21.65
CA LYS A 204 21.05 -45.18 22.04
C LYS A 204 21.86 -43.91 22.28
N GLY A 205 23.03 -44.01 22.92
CA GLY A 205 23.93 -42.88 23.14
C GLY A 205 24.47 -42.29 21.84
N SER A 206 24.86 -43.14 20.88
CA SER A 206 25.37 -42.71 19.57
C SER A 206 24.28 -42.02 18.73
N LEU A 207 23.07 -42.58 18.73
CA LEU A 207 21.91 -41.95 18.07
C LEU A 207 21.52 -40.63 18.74
N ALA A 208 21.55 -40.57 20.08
CA ALA A 208 21.29 -39.34 20.83
C ALA A 208 22.33 -38.26 20.55
N TYR A 209 23.61 -38.61 20.40
CA TYR A 209 24.67 -37.68 20.03
C TYR A 209 24.45 -37.10 18.62
N ILE A 210 24.06 -37.93 17.64
CA ILE A 210 23.75 -37.46 16.28
C ILE A 210 22.53 -36.54 16.29
N ALA A 211 21.46 -36.94 17.00
CA ALA A 211 20.28 -36.10 17.17
C ALA A 211 20.63 -34.74 17.81
N PHE A 212 21.48 -34.73 18.82
CA PHE A 212 21.95 -33.51 19.51
C PHE A 212 22.83 -32.63 18.61
N ARG A 213 23.81 -33.21 17.91
CA ARG A 213 24.67 -32.48 16.97
C ARG A 213 23.85 -31.84 15.87
N ASP A 214 22.90 -32.57 15.32
CA ASP A 214 22.04 -32.06 14.25
C ASP A 214 21.14 -30.93 14.79
N ASP A 215 20.58 -31.05 16.00
CA ASP A 215 19.79 -29.99 16.67
C ASP A 215 20.59 -28.70 16.89
N LEU A 216 21.89 -28.80 17.22
CA LEU A 216 22.80 -27.65 17.34
C LEU A 216 23.11 -26.96 16.00
N THR A 217 23.07 -27.71 14.89
CA THR A 217 23.36 -27.18 13.55
C THR A 217 22.11 -26.68 12.82
N THR A 218 20.92 -27.05 13.29
CA THR A 218 19.65 -26.48 12.86
C THR A 218 19.32 -25.27 13.73
N GLU A 219 19.48 -24.05 13.20
CA GLU A 219 18.98 -22.83 13.86
C GLU A 219 17.50 -23.00 14.25
N ARG A 220 17.23 -23.21 15.56
CA ARG A 220 15.90 -22.98 16.12
C ARG A 220 15.73 -21.48 16.29
N LEU A 221 15.12 -20.85 15.29
CA LEU A 221 14.56 -19.51 15.45
C LEU A 221 13.17 -19.67 16.09
N THR A 222 13.12 -19.41 17.40
CA THR A 222 11.89 -19.13 18.16
C THR A 222 11.12 -17.96 17.55
#